data_AF-A0A951EA63-F1
#
_entry.id   AF-A0A951EA63-F1
#
_cell.length_a   1.000
_cell.length_b   1.000
_cell.length_c   1.000
_cell.angle_alpha   90.00
_cell.angle_beta   90.00
_cell.angle_gamma   90.00
#
_symmetry.space_group_name_H-M   'P 1'
#
loop_
_entity.id
_entity.type
_entity.pdbx_description
1 polymer ?
#
loop_
_entity_poly.entity_id
_entity_poly.type
_entity_poly.pdbx_seq_one_letter_code
_entity_poly.pdbx_strand_id
1 'polypeptide(L)'
;MHRGYNEAPHGAHRAYQNALRLFCDYLTDSRYGWDTVCEQAFGTHPSQVVHEWNSAAHHQDNEQQPRKRAFTRAELQAFLDRADEEVSRIRNLGRKGWLPAFRDAVLFKVAYGWGLRRNEVRHLQTVDFSRNPHAREFGQFGQLQVRYGKAHAGSAPKRRSVLTVRAWSAEIVEHWVRHGLPLFGGSVDLFPTERGTLVSEAALGARFRRYRDELGLDIGLDMHSFRRSYVTHLLEDGVDPMFVQHQVGHEHASTTALYSCVSSDYRTRTLRHALDTCLNEALGTTSSGPDRQD
;
A
#
# COMPACT_ATOMS: atom_id res chain seq x y z
N MET A 1 -28.21 -19.20 32.94
CA MET A 1 -26.81 -19.34 32.52
C MET A 1 -26.69 -18.98 31.04
N HIS A 2 -26.53 -17.69 30.74
CA HIS A 2 -26.32 -17.22 29.36
C HIS A 2 -24.85 -17.44 28.99
N ARG A 3 -24.58 -18.40 28.09
CA ARG A 3 -23.31 -18.47 27.37
C ARG A 3 -23.24 -17.24 26.46
N GLY A 4 -22.32 -16.33 26.75
CA GLY A 4 -21.99 -15.21 25.87
C GLY A 4 -21.54 -15.73 24.52
N TYR A 5 -22.33 -15.46 23.48
CA TYR A 5 -21.87 -15.60 22.11
C TYR A 5 -20.80 -14.54 21.87
N ASN A 6 -19.56 -14.97 21.64
CA ASN A 6 -18.52 -14.10 21.11
C ASN A 6 -18.99 -13.58 19.75
N GLU A 7 -19.34 -12.30 19.68
CA GLU A 7 -19.63 -11.64 18.43
C GLU A 7 -18.40 -11.71 17.53
N ALA A 8 -18.54 -12.37 16.38
CA ALA A 8 -17.49 -12.38 15.38
C ALA A 8 -17.19 -10.93 14.93
N PRO A 9 -15.95 -10.61 14.49
CA PRO A 9 -15.62 -9.28 14.01
C PRO A 9 -16.56 -8.88 12.85
N HIS A 10 -17.01 -7.61 12.77
CA HIS A 10 -17.92 -7.13 11.72
C HIS A 10 -17.49 -7.42 10.26
N GLY A 11 -16.20 -7.67 10.02
CA GLY A 11 -15.70 -8.16 8.72
C GLY A 11 -16.09 -9.61 8.40
N ALA A 12 -16.15 -10.48 9.41
CA ALA A 12 -16.58 -11.87 9.28
C ALA A 12 -18.09 -11.98 9.05
N HIS A 13 -18.90 -11.21 9.77
CA HIS A 13 -20.37 -11.17 9.57
C HIS A 13 -20.75 -10.80 8.13
N ARG A 14 -20.05 -9.82 7.53
CA ARG A 14 -20.25 -9.45 6.12
C ARG A 14 -19.82 -10.53 5.15
N ALA A 15 -18.72 -11.22 5.43
CA ALA A 15 -18.29 -12.34 4.59
C ALA A 15 -19.31 -13.48 4.61
N TYR A 16 -19.88 -13.79 5.78
CA TYR A 16 -20.96 -14.77 5.92
C TYR A 16 -22.27 -14.32 5.25
N GLN A 17 -22.69 -13.07 5.43
CA GLN A 17 -23.89 -12.51 4.77
C GLN A 17 -23.74 -12.52 3.24
N ASN A 18 -22.56 -12.17 2.71
CA ASN A 18 -22.30 -12.24 1.27
C ASN A 18 -22.30 -13.68 0.75
N ALA A 19 -21.71 -14.62 1.49
CA ALA A 19 -21.73 -16.04 1.11
C ALA A 19 -23.17 -16.59 1.09
N LEU A 20 -23.98 -16.26 2.09
CA LEU A 20 -25.39 -16.64 2.15
C LEU A 20 -26.20 -15.99 1.03
N ARG A 21 -25.99 -14.71 0.73
CA ARG A 21 -26.67 -14.03 -0.37
C ARG A 21 -26.39 -14.69 -1.71
N LEU A 22 -25.12 -14.97 -2.01
CA LEU A 22 -24.70 -15.65 -3.25
C LEU A 22 -25.26 -17.07 -3.35
N PHE A 23 -25.32 -17.78 -2.23
CA PHE A 23 -25.91 -19.12 -2.19
C PHE A 23 -27.43 -19.07 -2.44
N CYS A 24 -28.13 -18.14 -1.80
CA CYS A 24 -29.56 -17.91 -2.06
C CYS A 24 -29.82 -17.48 -3.51
N ASP A 25 -29.00 -16.58 -4.07
CA ASP A 25 -29.11 -16.16 -5.47
C ASP A 25 -29.01 -17.37 -6.41
N TYR A 26 -28.04 -18.27 -6.16
CA TYR A 26 -27.89 -19.51 -6.91
C TYR A 26 -29.12 -20.44 -6.80
N LEU A 27 -29.69 -20.60 -5.60
CA LEU A 27 -30.88 -21.44 -5.38
C LEU A 27 -32.16 -20.84 -5.97
N THR A 28 -32.26 -19.51 -6.05
CA THR A 28 -33.45 -18.81 -6.55
C THR A 28 -33.38 -18.47 -8.04
N ASP A 29 -32.24 -18.72 -8.69
CA ASP A 29 -32.07 -18.44 -10.12
C ASP A 29 -32.77 -19.50 -10.97
N SER A 30 -33.81 -19.05 -11.68
CA SER A 30 -34.69 -19.87 -12.51
C SER A 30 -33.95 -20.61 -13.63
N ARG A 31 -32.72 -20.23 -13.98
CA ARG A 31 -31.90 -20.92 -14.99
C ARG A 31 -31.42 -22.30 -14.53
N TYR A 32 -31.35 -22.54 -13.23
CA TYR A 32 -30.90 -23.82 -12.67
C TYR A 32 -32.05 -24.74 -12.27
N GLY A 33 -33.30 -24.23 -12.23
CA GLY A 33 -34.51 -25.03 -11.96
C GLY A 33 -34.65 -25.56 -10.53
N TRP A 34 -33.85 -25.04 -9.58
CA TRP A 34 -33.87 -25.47 -8.18
C TRP A 34 -35.18 -25.15 -7.47
N ASP A 35 -35.86 -24.09 -7.87
CA ASP A 35 -37.19 -23.72 -7.43
C ASP A 35 -38.19 -24.88 -7.63
N THR A 36 -38.19 -25.48 -8.82
CA THR A 36 -39.10 -26.58 -9.18
C THR A 36 -38.76 -27.86 -8.42
N VAL A 37 -37.46 -28.16 -8.27
CA VAL A 37 -36.99 -29.33 -7.52
C VAL A 37 -37.34 -29.21 -6.04
N CYS A 38 -37.16 -28.04 -5.45
CA CYS A 38 -37.49 -27.80 -4.05
C CYS A 38 -39.00 -27.84 -3.79
N GLU A 39 -39.82 -27.29 -4.69
CA GLU A 39 -41.28 -27.35 -4.58
C GLU A 39 -41.77 -28.81 -4.62
N GLN A 40 -41.23 -29.63 -5.52
CA GLN A 40 -41.61 -31.05 -5.63
C GLN A 40 -41.15 -31.89 -4.43
N ALA A 41 -39.95 -31.63 -3.90
CA ALA A 41 -39.36 -32.42 -2.83
C ALA A 41 -39.81 -31.98 -1.43
N PHE A 42 -40.06 -30.69 -1.23
CA PHE A 42 -40.27 -30.08 0.09
C PHE A 42 -41.58 -29.28 0.19
N GLY A 43 -42.36 -29.17 -0.89
CA GLY A 43 -43.64 -28.45 -0.90
C GLY A 43 -43.50 -26.93 -0.76
N THR A 44 -42.31 -26.39 -1.02
CA THR A 44 -42.03 -24.95 -1.00
C THR A 44 -40.74 -24.61 -1.76
N HIS A 45 -40.58 -23.36 -2.16
CA HIS A 45 -39.43 -22.89 -2.92
C HIS A 45 -38.47 -22.04 -2.07
N PRO A 46 -37.16 -22.06 -2.37
CA PRO A 46 -36.18 -21.18 -1.73
C PRO A 46 -36.47 -19.72 -2.05
N SER A 47 -36.08 -18.82 -1.14
CA SER A 47 -36.19 -17.37 -1.30
C SER A 47 -34.91 -16.68 -0.80
N GLN A 48 -34.63 -15.49 -1.33
CA GLN A 48 -33.53 -14.66 -0.85
C GLN A 48 -33.86 -14.22 0.58
N VAL A 49 -32.96 -14.49 1.52
CA VAL A 49 -33.13 -14.12 2.93
C VAL A 49 -32.20 -12.98 3.33
N VAL A 50 -31.21 -12.65 2.51
CA VAL A 50 -30.28 -11.54 2.70
C VAL A 50 -30.60 -10.43 1.69
N HIS A 51 -31.34 -9.43 2.14
CA HIS A 51 -31.73 -8.23 1.42
C HIS A 51 -30.93 -7.01 1.91
N GLU A 52 -30.93 -5.92 1.15
CA GLU A 52 -30.22 -4.68 1.55
C GLU A 52 -30.68 -4.14 2.92
N TRP A 53 -31.94 -4.35 3.28
CA TRP A 53 -32.55 -3.86 4.53
C TRP A 53 -32.30 -4.74 5.75
N ASN A 54 -31.85 -5.99 5.57
CA ASN A 54 -31.52 -6.93 6.66
C ASN A 54 -30.05 -7.40 6.64
N SER A 55 -29.30 -6.99 5.62
CA SER A 55 -27.85 -7.02 5.59
C SER A 55 -27.34 -6.04 6.66
N ALA A 56 -26.16 -6.31 7.24
CA ALA A 56 -25.57 -5.37 8.18
C ALA A 56 -25.42 -3.98 7.51
N ALA A 57 -26.34 -3.07 7.84
CA ALA A 57 -26.37 -1.73 7.28
C ALA A 57 -25.05 -1.01 7.59
N HIS A 58 -24.70 -0.04 6.75
CA HIS A 58 -23.71 0.97 7.08
C HIS A 58 -24.23 1.78 8.29
N HIS A 59 -24.13 1.23 9.49
CA HIS A 59 -24.38 1.98 10.70
C HIS A 59 -23.16 2.87 10.96
N GLN A 60 -23.45 4.17 11.02
CA GLN A 60 -22.51 5.24 11.30
C GLN A 60 -21.72 4.96 12.59
N ASP A 61 -20.45 5.34 12.54
CA ASP A 61 -19.58 5.72 13.64
C ASP A 61 -19.50 4.78 14.85
N ASN A 62 -18.67 3.75 14.70
CA ASN A 62 -18.03 3.13 15.85
C ASN A 62 -16.88 4.03 16.32
N GLU A 63 -17.15 4.90 17.30
CA GLU A 63 -16.18 5.77 18.00
C GLU A 63 -15.06 4.99 18.73
N GLN A 64 -15.04 3.65 18.70
CA GLN A 64 -14.11 2.84 19.50
C GLN A 64 -13.01 2.11 18.73
N GLN A 65 -12.93 2.25 17.40
CA GLN A 65 -11.76 1.77 16.64
C GLN A 65 -11.01 2.95 16.02
N PRO A 66 -9.70 3.10 16.31
CA PRO A 66 -8.92 4.16 15.70
C PRO A 66 -8.95 3.98 14.18
N ARG A 67 -9.54 4.96 13.49
CA ARG A 67 -9.72 4.92 12.04
C ARG A 67 -8.34 4.84 11.38
N LYS A 68 -8.08 3.74 10.68
CA LYS A 68 -6.86 3.55 9.89
C LYS A 68 -6.71 4.71 8.91
N ARG A 69 -5.61 5.47 9.01
CA ARG A 69 -5.42 6.73 8.26
C ARG A 69 -4.03 6.84 7.65
N ALA A 70 -3.82 7.88 6.83
CA ALA A 70 -2.50 8.30 6.40
C ALA A 70 -1.77 9.04 7.54
N PHE A 71 -0.45 9.06 7.49
CA PHE A 71 0.36 10.03 8.22
C PHE A 71 0.08 11.42 7.65
N THR A 72 0.15 12.45 8.49
CA THR A 72 0.46 13.79 7.99
C THR A 72 1.94 13.86 7.57
N ARG A 73 2.33 14.87 6.80
CA ARG A 73 3.74 15.06 6.40
C ARG A 73 4.68 15.20 7.61
N ALA A 74 4.25 15.95 8.62
CA ALA A 74 5.01 16.14 9.86
C ALA A 74 5.17 14.82 10.65
N GLU A 75 4.10 14.04 10.79
CA GLU A 75 4.17 12.74 11.47
C GLU A 75 5.03 11.74 10.71
N LEU A 76 4.93 11.74 9.37
CA LEU A 76 5.75 10.88 8.53
C LEU A 76 7.23 11.23 8.66
N GLN A 77 7.56 12.52 8.60
CA GLN A 77 8.93 13.01 8.79
C GLN A 77 9.46 12.58 10.16
N ALA A 78 8.72 12.87 11.23
CA ALA A 78 9.09 12.47 12.60
C ALA A 78 9.28 10.95 12.74
N PHE A 79 8.44 10.14 12.10
CA PHE A 79 8.58 8.69 12.11
C PHE A 79 9.88 8.23 11.42
N LEU A 80 10.19 8.80 10.25
CA LEU A 80 11.39 8.45 9.49
C LEU A 80 12.66 8.93 10.20
N ASP A 81 12.64 10.12 10.80
CA ASP A 81 13.73 10.66 11.60
C ASP A 81 14.00 9.79 12.82
N ARG A 82 12.95 9.40 13.55
CA ARG A 82 13.07 8.47 14.68
C ARG A 82 13.73 7.16 14.27
N ALA A 83 13.40 6.64 13.08
CA ALA A 83 14.04 5.42 12.58
C ALA A 83 15.54 5.62 12.34
N ASP A 84 15.96 6.75 11.75
CA ASP A 84 17.37 7.09 11.52
C ASP A 84 18.13 7.37 12.83
N GLU A 85 17.49 8.04 13.79
CA GLU A 85 18.02 8.23 15.14
C GLU A 85 18.28 6.89 15.83
N GLU A 86 17.41 5.89 15.65
CA GLU A 86 17.64 4.56 16.21
C GLU A 86 18.91 3.91 15.65
N VAL A 87 19.17 4.08 14.35
CA VAL A 87 20.41 3.61 13.71
C VAL A 87 21.61 4.25 14.39
N SER A 88 21.61 5.58 14.46
CA SER A 88 22.70 6.37 15.03
C SER A 88 22.92 6.04 16.50
N ARG A 89 21.84 5.94 17.29
CA ARG A 89 21.88 5.58 18.71
C ARG A 89 22.52 4.20 18.93
N ILE A 90 22.11 3.17 18.18
CA ILE A 90 22.68 1.83 18.34
C ILE A 90 24.14 1.78 17.87
N ARG A 91 24.46 2.49 16.78
CA ARG A 91 25.81 2.58 16.22
C ARG A 91 26.78 3.25 17.19
N ASN A 92 26.38 4.36 17.80
CA ASN A 92 27.19 5.09 18.79
C ASN A 92 27.44 4.27 20.06
N LEU A 93 26.57 3.30 20.38
CA LEU A 93 26.79 2.34 21.45
C LEU A 93 27.71 1.17 21.05
N GLY A 94 28.25 1.15 19.84
CA GLY A 94 29.14 0.08 19.33
C GLY A 94 28.44 -1.27 19.16
N ARG A 95 27.11 -1.32 19.11
CA ARG A 95 26.34 -2.58 19.08
C ARG A 95 26.03 -3.01 17.66
N LYS A 96 26.26 -4.28 17.32
CA LYS A 96 26.00 -4.86 15.98
C LYS A 96 24.56 -4.67 15.47
N GLY A 97 23.59 -4.51 16.36
CA GLY A 97 22.18 -4.28 16.02
C GLY A 97 21.89 -3.00 15.21
N TRP A 98 22.87 -2.12 15.00
CA TRP A 98 22.72 -0.93 14.17
C TRP A 98 22.44 -1.28 12.71
N LEU A 99 22.96 -2.42 12.23
CA LEU A 99 22.82 -2.83 10.83
C LEU A 99 21.38 -3.27 10.50
N PRO A 100 20.72 -4.14 11.31
CA PRO A 100 19.28 -4.38 11.18
C PRO A 100 18.42 -3.12 11.35
N ALA A 101 18.81 -2.18 12.21
CA ALA A 101 18.09 -0.91 12.35
C ALA A 101 18.22 -0.06 11.08
N PHE A 102 19.40 -0.01 10.46
CA PHE A 102 19.64 0.69 9.21
C PHE A 102 18.79 0.11 8.08
N ARG A 103 18.74 -1.22 7.97
CA ARG A 103 17.82 -1.91 7.05
C ARG A 103 16.38 -1.47 7.27
N ASP A 104 15.89 -1.50 8.51
CA ASP A 104 14.50 -1.17 8.82
C ASP A 104 14.18 0.30 8.50
N ALA A 105 15.09 1.22 8.78
CA ALA A 105 14.95 2.63 8.44
C ALA A 105 14.83 2.86 6.93
N VAL A 106 15.67 2.20 6.12
CA VAL A 106 15.57 2.25 4.65
C VAL A 106 14.27 1.59 4.17
N LEU A 107 13.89 0.45 4.76
CA LEU A 107 12.66 -0.27 4.40
C LEU A 107 11.41 0.60 4.59
N PHE A 108 11.31 1.36 5.68
CA PHE A 108 10.18 2.26 5.90
C PHE A 108 10.14 3.40 4.86
N LYS A 109 11.31 3.95 4.53
CA LYS A 109 11.44 4.96 3.46
C LYS A 109 11.03 4.42 2.10
N VAL A 110 11.41 3.19 1.76
CA VAL A 110 11.00 2.52 0.51
C VAL A 110 9.51 2.19 0.51
N ALA A 111 8.96 1.75 1.64
CA ALA A 111 7.53 1.48 1.76
C ALA A 111 6.69 2.74 1.46
N TYR A 112 7.12 3.91 1.94
CA TYR A 112 6.51 5.19 1.60
C TYR A 112 6.82 5.62 0.16
N GLY A 113 8.10 5.63 -0.25
CA GLY A 113 8.56 6.20 -1.52
C GLY A 113 7.94 5.58 -2.78
N TRP A 114 7.48 4.32 -2.70
CA TRP A 114 6.78 3.63 -3.79
C TRP A 114 5.37 3.15 -3.41
N GLY A 115 4.83 3.58 -2.27
CA GLY A 115 3.48 3.21 -1.83
C GLY A 115 3.23 1.70 -1.73
N LEU A 116 4.19 0.96 -1.17
CA LEU A 116 4.19 -0.49 -1.14
C LEU A 116 3.40 -1.04 0.06
N ARG A 117 2.79 -2.21 -0.12
CA ARG A 117 2.26 -2.98 1.02
C ARG A 117 3.40 -3.62 1.81
N ARG A 118 3.17 -3.91 3.10
CA ARG A 118 4.13 -4.62 3.97
C ARG A 118 4.72 -5.87 3.33
N ASN A 119 3.88 -6.70 2.70
CA ASN A 119 4.36 -7.93 2.09
C ASN A 119 5.12 -7.68 0.77
N GLU A 120 4.81 -6.61 0.06
CA GLU A 120 5.51 -6.26 -1.19
C GLU A 120 6.92 -5.76 -0.88
N VAL A 121 7.05 -4.83 0.08
CA VAL A 121 8.37 -4.24 0.42
C VAL A 121 9.35 -5.27 0.97
N ARG A 122 8.89 -6.20 1.81
CA ARG A 122 9.76 -7.22 2.41
C ARG A 122 10.24 -8.29 1.42
N HIS A 123 9.61 -8.40 0.25
CA HIS A 123 9.98 -9.36 -0.81
C HIS A 123 10.73 -8.70 -1.98
N LEU A 124 11.08 -7.41 -1.87
CA LEU A 124 11.85 -6.74 -2.91
C LEU A 124 13.23 -7.36 -3.05
N GLN A 125 13.69 -7.44 -4.29
CA GLN A 125 15.04 -7.81 -4.67
C GLN A 125 15.69 -6.66 -5.44
N THR A 126 17.02 -6.62 -5.49
CA THR A 126 17.74 -5.56 -6.23
C THR A 126 17.36 -5.53 -7.72
N VAL A 127 17.11 -6.70 -8.30
CA VAL A 127 16.67 -6.88 -9.70
C VAL A 127 15.26 -6.37 -10.00
N ASP A 128 14.48 -6.03 -8.97
CA ASP A 128 13.15 -5.46 -9.16
C ASP A 128 13.22 -3.98 -9.61
N PHE A 129 14.37 -3.32 -9.44
CA PHE A 129 14.60 -1.96 -9.93
C PHE A 129 15.16 -1.95 -11.35
N SER A 130 14.72 -0.97 -12.14
CA SER A 130 15.21 -0.74 -13.50
C SER A 130 15.28 0.75 -13.85
N ARG A 131 16.05 1.05 -14.90
CA ARG A 131 16.11 2.39 -15.49
C ARG A 131 14.80 2.73 -16.17
N ASN A 132 14.38 4.00 -16.07
CA ASN A 132 13.30 4.54 -16.87
C ASN A 132 13.87 5.52 -17.90
N PRO A 133 13.76 5.26 -19.23
CA PRO A 133 14.25 6.18 -20.26
C PRO A 133 13.64 7.59 -20.19
N HIS A 134 12.43 7.69 -19.61
CA HIS A 134 11.68 8.91 -19.39
C HIS A 134 11.80 9.42 -17.95
N ALA A 135 12.76 8.95 -17.16
CA ALA A 135 13.13 9.52 -15.87
C ALA A 135 14.60 9.16 -15.56
N ARG A 136 15.52 9.67 -16.41
CA ARG A 136 16.95 9.34 -16.39
C ARG A 136 17.65 9.84 -15.13
N GLU A 137 17.15 10.91 -14.55
CA GLU A 137 17.58 11.50 -13.29
C GLU A 137 17.59 10.50 -12.12
N PHE A 138 16.78 9.44 -12.17
CA PHE A 138 16.74 8.39 -11.14
C PHE A 138 17.69 7.20 -11.40
N GLY A 139 18.51 7.26 -12.45
CA GLY A 139 19.50 6.22 -12.75
C GLY A 139 18.88 4.81 -12.82
N GLN A 140 19.44 3.87 -12.05
CA GLN A 140 19.00 2.46 -12.00
C GLN A 140 17.68 2.26 -11.25
N PHE A 141 17.18 3.29 -10.56
CA PHE A 141 16.02 3.22 -9.68
C PHE A 141 14.85 4.04 -10.23
N GLY A 142 14.74 4.18 -11.56
CA GLY A 142 13.66 4.94 -12.21
C GLY A 142 12.30 4.24 -12.23
N GLN A 143 12.30 2.93 -12.04
CA GLN A 143 11.10 2.09 -11.99
C GLN A 143 11.32 0.90 -11.06
N LEU A 144 10.25 0.47 -10.39
CA LEU A 144 10.19 -0.68 -9.50
C LEU A 144 9.13 -1.68 -9.97
N GLN A 145 9.50 -2.94 -10.11
CA GLN A 145 8.61 -4.05 -10.44
C GLN A 145 8.15 -4.77 -9.17
N VAL A 146 6.89 -4.63 -8.82
CA VAL A 146 6.29 -5.35 -7.70
C VAL A 146 5.84 -6.72 -8.18
N ARG A 147 6.53 -7.78 -7.75
CA ARG A 147 6.22 -9.17 -8.12
C ARG A 147 5.14 -9.83 -7.25
N TYR A 148 5.04 -9.43 -5.98
CA TYR A 148 4.21 -10.09 -4.98
C TYR A 148 2.99 -9.25 -4.56
N GLY A 149 2.26 -8.70 -5.53
CA GLY A 149 1.02 -7.97 -5.25
C GLY A 149 -0.11 -8.90 -4.75
N LYS A 150 -1.09 -8.32 -4.05
CA LYS A 150 -2.25 -9.07 -3.52
C LYS A 150 -2.97 -9.82 -4.64
N ALA A 151 -2.96 -11.14 -4.56
CA ALA A 151 -3.74 -12.02 -5.42
C ALA A 151 -5.18 -12.19 -4.91
N HIS A 152 -6.07 -12.63 -5.80
CA HIS A 152 -7.30 -13.30 -5.37
C HIS A 152 -6.95 -14.72 -4.91
N ALA A 153 -7.80 -15.32 -4.08
CA ALA A 153 -7.60 -16.69 -3.63
C ALA A 153 -7.48 -17.62 -4.85
N GLY A 154 -6.42 -18.43 -4.91
CA GLY A 154 -6.13 -19.33 -6.04
C GLY A 154 -5.48 -18.68 -7.26
N SER A 155 -5.23 -17.36 -7.26
CA SER A 155 -4.56 -16.67 -8.37
C SER A 155 -3.07 -16.40 -8.08
N ALA A 156 -2.27 -16.26 -9.14
CA ALA A 156 -0.89 -15.80 -9.01
C ALA A 156 -0.84 -14.36 -8.44
N PRO A 157 0.25 -13.99 -7.73
CA PRO A 157 0.47 -12.63 -7.29
C PRO A 157 0.36 -11.62 -8.45
N LYS A 158 -0.41 -10.54 -8.23
CA LYS A 158 -0.55 -9.49 -9.24
C LYS A 158 0.76 -8.73 -9.37
N ARG A 159 1.28 -8.62 -10.59
CA ARG A 159 2.46 -7.83 -10.90
C ARG A 159 2.06 -6.42 -11.29
N ARG A 160 2.83 -5.43 -10.86
CA ARG A 160 2.67 -4.05 -11.33
C ARG A 160 4.00 -3.33 -11.34
N SER A 161 4.07 -2.30 -12.17
CA SER A 161 5.21 -1.40 -12.23
C SER A 161 4.87 -0.09 -11.54
N VAL A 162 5.72 0.34 -10.62
CA VAL A 162 5.66 1.62 -9.92
C VAL A 162 6.81 2.47 -10.42
N LEU A 163 6.51 3.64 -10.97
CA LEU A 163 7.51 4.60 -11.40
C LEU A 163 8.05 5.36 -10.18
N THR A 164 9.33 5.73 -10.21
CA THR A 164 9.89 6.56 -9.15
C THR A 164 9.45 8.00 -9.35
N VAL A 165 8.95 8.62 -8.27
CA VAL A 165 8.36 9.97 -8.31
C VAL A 165 9.04 10.95 -7.35
N ARG A 166 9.98 10.48 -6.52
CA ARG A 166 10.74 11.33 -5.58
C ARG A 166 12.23 11.04 -5.70
N ALA A 167 13.06 12.07 -5.87
CA ALA A 167 14.50 11.94 -6.03
C ALA A 167 15.18 11.32 -4.78
N TRP A 168 14.84 11.85 -3.60
CA TRP A 168 15.40 11.37 -2.33
C TRP A 168 15.17 9.86 -2.11
N SER A 169 14.08 9.28 -2.63
CA SER A 169 13.82 7.85 -2.44
C SER A 169 14.77 7.00 -3.28
N ALA A 170 15.08 7.42 -4.51
CA ALA A 170 16.08 6.77 -5.36
C ALA A 170 17.47 6.82 -4.73
N GLU A 171 17.88 7.99 -4.24
CA GLU A 171 19.18 8.22 -3.59
C GLU A 171 19.37 7.31 -2.36
N ILE A 172 18.33 7.17 -1.54
CA ILE A 172 18.37 6.32 -0.34
C ILE A 172 18.51 4.85 -0.69
N VAL A 173 17.78 4.35 -1.69
CA VAL A 173 17.92 2.95 -2.14
C VAL A 173 19.28 2.74 -2.77
N GLU A 174 19.78 3.68 -3.56
CA GLU A 174 21.12 3.61 -4.13
C GLU A 174 22.19 3.51 -3.05
N HIS A 175 22.15 4.40 -2.06
CA HIS A 175 23.07 4.40 -0.94
C HIS A 175 22.99 3.07 -0.16
N TRP A 176 21.77 2.57 0.09
CA TRP A 176 21.57 1.27 0.73
C TRP A 176 22.18 0.11 -0.06
N VAL A 177 21.92 0.03 -1.37
CA VAL A 177 22.45 -1.04 -2.23
C VAL A 177 23.98 -0.99 -2.31
N ARG A 178 24.58 0.21 -2.32
CA ARG A 178 26.04 0.38 -2.39
C ARG A 178 26.75 0.15 -1.05
N HIS A 179 26.15 0.56 0.06
CA HIS A 179 26.87 0.66 1.35
C HIS A 179 26.26 -0.17 2.48
N GLY A 180 24.93 -0.41 2.46
CA GLY A 180 24.23 -1.15 3.51
C GLY A 180 24.09 -2.64 3.20
N LEU A 181 23.49 -2.97 2.06
CA LEU A 181 23.20 -4.35 1.64
C LEU A 181 24.46 -5.25 1.58
N PRO A 182 25.64 -4.79 1.12
CA PRO A 182 26.85 -5.63 1.09
C PRO A 182 27.26 -6.13 2.48
N LEU A 183 26.92 -5.42 3.55
CA LEU A 183 27.20 -5.81 4.94
C LEU A 183 26.39 -7.04 5.39
N PHE A 184 25.40 -7.47 4.61
CA PHE A 184 24.62 -8.69 4.81
C PHE A 184 25.14 -9.89 3.99
N GLY A 185 26.32 -9.79 3.37
CA GLY A 185 26.96 -10.92 2.70
C GLY A 185 26.39 -11.27 1.32
N GLY A 186 25.86 -10.29 0.58
CA GLY A 186 25.48 -10.47 -0.83
C GLY A 186 24.11 -11.09 -1.08
N SER A 187 23.12 -10.79 -0.23
CA SER A 187 21.74 -11.25 -0.43
C SER A 187 21.13 -10.74 -1.75
N VAL A 188 20.31 -11.57 -2.38
CA VAL A 188 19.44 -11.16 -3.50
C VAL A 188 18.27 -10.30 -3.03
N ASP A 189 17.83 -10.51 -1.79
CA ASP A 189 16.74 -9.75 -1.19
C ASP A 189 17.26 -8.38 -0.77
N LEU A 190 16.45 -7.36 -1.03
CA LEU A 190 16.80 -5.97 -0.75
C LEU A 190 16.88 -5.71 0.75
N PHE A 191 16.08 -6.42 1.54
CA PHE A 191 16.01 -6.26 3.00
C PHE A 191 16.13 -7.61 3.72
N PRO A 192 17.32 -8.21 3.77
CA PRO A 192 17.53 -9.50 4.42
C PRO A 192 17.63 -9.36 5.95
N THR A 193 17.42 -10.46 6.65
CA THR A 193 17.87 -10.62 8.03
C THR A 193 19.37 -10.92 8.06
N GLU A 194 19.99 -10.86 9.24
CA GLU A 194 21.38 -11.29 9.41
C GLU A 194 21.62 -12.76 9.02
N ARG A 195 20.56 -13.57 8.95
CA ARG A 195 20.58 -14.96 8.48
C ARG A 195 20.37 -15.09 6.97
N GLY A 196 20.26 -13.98 6.24
CA GLY A 196 20.02 -13.96 4.79
C GLY A 196 18.57 -14.29 4.38
N THR A 197 17.62 -14.37 5.31
CA THR A 197 16.20 -14.64 5.03
C THR A 197 15.35 -13.38 5.06
N LEU A 198 14.10 -13.45 4.59
CA LEU A 198 13.17 -12.32 4.65
C LEU A 198 12.82 -11.92 6.09
N VAL A 199 12.80 -10.62 6.37
CA VAL A 199 12.34 -10.07 7.66
C VAL A 199 10.88 -10.42 7.88
N SER A 200 10.50 -10.97 9.03
CA SER A 200 9.12 -11.39 9.31
C SER A 200 8.14 -10.21 9.41
N GLU A 201 6.87 -10.44 9.06
CA GLU A 201 5.82 -9.41 9.21
C GLU A 201 5.63 -8.98 10.66
N ALA A 202 5.75 -9.94 11.59
CA ALA A 202 5.63 -9.69 13.02
C ALA A 202 6.76 -8.79 13.52
N ALA A 203 8.00 -9.03 13.06
CA ALA A 203 9.15 -8.20 13.42
C ALA A 203 8.99 -6.77 12.90
N LEU A 204 8.63 -6.60 11.62
CA LEU A 204 8.38 -5.27 11.03
C LEU A 204 7.24 -4.55 11.76
N GLY A 205 6.14 -5.26 12.05
CA GLY A 205 5.02 -4.70 12.78
C GLY A 205 5.39 -4.29 14.20
N ALA A 206 6.21 -5.07 14.90
CA ALA A 206 6.69 -4.74 16.24
C ALA A 206 7.62 -3.52 16.22
N ARG A 207 8.52 -3.40 15.24
CA ARG A 207 9.40 -2.24 15.07
C ARG A 207 8.62 -0.97 14.75
N PHE A 208 7.67 -1.06 13.83
CA PHE A 208 6.77 0.05 13.52
C PHE A 208 6.02 0.54 14.76
N ARG A 209 5.37 -0.38 15.50
CA ARG A 209 4.60 -0.03 16.70
C ARG A 209 5.49 0.63 17.75
N ARG A 210 6.70 0.10 17.96
CA ARG A 210 7.66 0.71 18.88
C ARG A 210 7.93 2.18 18.54
N TYR A 211 8.23 2.52 17.28
CA TYR A 211 8.51 3.92 16.90
C TYR A 211 7.27 4.80 16.98
N ARG A 212 6.11 4.28 16.56
CA ARG A 212 4.83 4.97 16.73
C ARG A 212 4.57 5.31 18.20
N ASP A 213 4.72 4.34 19.09
CA ASP A 213 4.43 4.48 20.52
C ASP A 213 5.43 5.44 21.20
N GLU A 214 6.72 5.34 20.84
CA GLU A 214 7.77 6.26 21.33
C GLU A 214 7.53 7.72 20.91
N LEU A 215 6.90 7.95 19.76
CA LEU A 215 6.54 9.27 19.25
C LEU A 215 5.15 9.74 19.71
N GLY A 216 4.40 8.93 20.45
CA GLY A 216 3.03 9.24 20.85
C GLY A 216 2.05 9.36 19.67
N LEU A 217 2.35 8.70 18.55
CA LEU A 217 1.52 8.76 17.34
C LEU A 217 0.25 7.91 17.48
N ASP A 218 -0.80 8.32 16.77
CA ASP A 218 -2.12 7.67 16.80
C ASP A 218 -2.05 6.16 16.47
N ILE A 219 -2.75 5.35 17.26
CA ILE A 219 -2.78 3.87 17.13
C ILE A 219 -3.43 3.39 15.82
N GLY A 220 -4.15 4.25 15.11
CA GLY A 220 -4.66 4.05 13.76
C GLY A 220 -3.56 3.94 12.70
N LEU A 221 -2.34 4.40 13.01
CA LEU A 221 -1.18 4.26 12.14
C LEU A 221 -0.60 2.84 12.20
N ASP A 222 -0.29 2.30 11.02
CA ASP A 222 0.30 0.99 10.77
C ASP A 222 1.14 0.99 9.47
N MET A 223 1.77 -0.16 9.14
CA MET A 223 2.56 -0.31 7.91
C MET A 223 1.80 0.07 6.63
N HIS A 224 0.47 -0.08 6.58
CA HIS A 224 -0.31 0.29 5.41
C HIS A 224 -0.58 1.80 5.35
N SER A 225 -0.33 2.52 6.44
CA SER A 225 -0.41 3.97 6.52
C SER A 225 0.65 4.65 5.66
N PHE A 226 1.84 4.06 5.46
CA PHE A 226 2.82 4.55 4.48
C PHE A 226 2.24 4.63 3.08
N ARG A 227 1.55 3.58 2.63
CA ARG A 227 0.89 3.56 1.33
C ARG A 227 -0.27 4.55 1.23
N ARG A 228 -1.07 4.70 2.28
CA ARG A 228 -2.12 5.72 2.33
C ARG A 228 -1.53 7.13 2.21
N SER A 229 -0.41 7.36 2.90
CA SER A 229 0.31 8.63 2.86
C SER A 229 0.92 8.88 1.49
N TYR A 230 1.49 7.85 0.85
CA TYR A 230 1.98 7.97 -0.52
C TYR A 230 0.89 8.45 -1.49
N VAL A 231 -0.29 7.81 -1.44
CA VAL A 231 -1.44 8.23 -2.27
C VAL A 231 -1.87 9.65 -1.92
N THR A 232 -2.13 9.90 -0.63
CA THR A 232 -2.66 11.19 -0.16
C THR A 232 -1.70 12.33 -0.49
N HIS A 233 -0.41 12.17 -0.19
CA HIS A 233 0.59 13.19 -0.44
C HIS A 233 0.83 13.43 -1.94
N LEU A 234 0.76 12.41 -2.79
CA LEU A 234 0.85 12.65 -4.24
C LEU A 234 -0.35 13.43 -4.77
N LEU A 235 -1.55 13.12 -4.28
CA LEU A 235 -2.76 13.87 -4.66
C LEU A 235 -2.68 15.33 -4.16
N GLU A 236 -2.21 15.55 -2.93
CA GLU A 236 -1.93 16.88 -2.38
C GLU A 236 -0.84 17.62 -3.16
N ASP A 237 0.17 16.92 -3.66
CA ASP A 237 1.23 17.45 -4.54
C ASP A 237 0.71 17.72 -5.98
N GLY A 238 -0.61 17.62 -6.22
CA GLY A 238 -1.22 17.90 -7.52
C GLY A 238 -1.01 16.82 -8.58
N VAL A 239 -0.50 15.65 -8.19
CA VAL A 239 -0.29 14.54 -9.13
C VAL A 239 -1.63 13.96 -9.56
N ASP A 240 -1.77 13.78 -10.86
CA ASP A 240 -2.98 13.23 -11.49
C ASP A 240 -3.48 11.94 -10.78
N PRO A 241 -4.77 11.91 -10.37
CA PRO A 241 -5.32 10.79 -9.61
C PRO A 241 -5.26 9.44 -10.36
N MET A 242 -5.40 9.47 -11.68
CA MET A 242 -5.34 8.26 -12.50
C MET A 242 -3.92 7.67 -12.47
N PHE A 243 -2.90 8.52 -12.63
CA PHE A 243 -1.51 8.12 -12.46
C PHE A 243 -1.27 7.51 -11.07
N VAL A 244 -1.77 8.15 -10.01
CA VAL A 244 -1.65 7.64 -8.64
C VAL A 244 -2.31 6.26 -8.51
N GLN A 245 -3.51 6.05 -9.06
CA GLN A 245 -4.21 4.77 -9.05
C GLN A 245 -3.40 3.65 -9.73
N HIS A 246 -2.78 3.95 -10.87
CA HIS A 246 -1.92 3.01 -11.59
C HIS A 246 -0.67 2.62 -10.78
N GLN A 247 -0.03 3.57 -10.09
CA GLN A 247 1.15 3.31 -9.24
C GLN A 247 0.83 2.28 -8.15
N VAL A 248 -0.36 2.38 -7.56
CA VAL A 248 -0.75 1.52 -6.44
C VAL A 248 -1.45 0.23 -6.89
N GLY A 249 -1.95 0.16 -8.12
CA GLY A 249 -2.53 -1.06 -8.71
C GLY A 249 -3.89 -1.45 -8.13
N HIS A 250 -4.78 -0.47 -7.94
CA HIS A 250 -6.19 -0.73 -7.63
C HIS A 250 -6.97 -1.00 -8.93
N GLU A 251 -7.34 -2.26 -9.18
CA GLU A 251 -8.28 -2.64 -10.26
C GLU A 251 -9.72 -2.20 -9.97
N HIS A 252 -10.08 -2.00 -8.69
CA HIS A 252 -11.38 -1.49 -8.28
C HIS A 252 -11.19 -0.37 -7.27
N ALA A 253 -11.42 0.87 -7.70
CA ALA A 253 -11.60 2.00 -6.83
C ALA A 253 -13.01 1.91 -6.22
N SER A 254 -13.16 1.20 -5.11
CA SER A 254 -14.34 1.45 -4.26
C SER A 254 -14.14 2.85 -3.67
N THR A 255 -14.83 3.84 -4.27
CA THR A 255 -14.77 5.31 -4.10
C THR A 255 -13.93 6.11 -5.11
N THR A 256 -13.91 5.73 -6.38
CA THR A 256 -13.94 6.71 -7.50
C THR A 256 -14.51 6.00 -8.72
N ALA A 257 -15.83 6.11 -8.91
CA ALA A 257 -16.44 5.73 -10.18
C ALA A 257 -15.99 6.72 -11.26
N LEU A 258 -15.77 6.19 -12.47
CA LEU A 258 -14.99 6.77 -13.57
C LEU A 258 -13.50 6.60 -13.30
N TYR A 259 -12.87 5.65 -13.99
CA TYR A 259 -12.02 5.97 -15.14
C TYR A 259 -11.56 4.64 -15.78
N SER A 260 -11.83 4.50 -17.08
CA SER A 260 -11.56 3.32 -17.90
C SER A 260 -10.08 3.24 -18.31
N CYS A 261 -9.65 2.02 -18.65
CA CYS A 261 -8.30 1.59 -19.05
C CYS A 261 -7.42 2.66 -19.74
N VAL A 262 -6.22 2.90 -19.20
CA VAL A 262 -5.23 3.81 -19.80
C VAL A 262 -3.91 3.09 -20.09
N SER A 263 -3.25 3.50 -21.18
CA SER A 263 -2.01 2.89 -21.70
C SER A 263 -0.77 3.25 -20.88
N SER A 264 0.32 2.50 -21.08
CA SER A 264 1.61 2.80 -20.43
C SER A 264 2.15 4.20 -20.77
N ASP A 265 1.85 4.71 -21.97
CA ASP A 265 2.32 6.02 -22.44
C ASP A 265 1.69 7.18 -21.67
N TYR A 266 0.42 7.03 -21.27
CA TYR A 266 -0.23 8.00 -20.40
C TYR A 266 0.52 8.13 -19.07
N ARG A 267 0.83 7.01 -18.41
CA ARG A 267 1.55 7.02 -17.12
C ARG A 267 2.90 7.71 -17.24
N THR A 268 3.63 7.44 -18.31
CA THR A 268 4.95 8.03 -18.57
C THR A 268 4.86 9.54 -18.82
N ARG A 269 3.89 10.00 -19.61
CA ARG A 269 3.68 11.43 -19.88
C ARG A 269 3.26 12.18 -18.62
N THR A 270 2.34 11.61 -17.85
CA THR A 270 1.88 12.20 -16.59
C THR A 270 2.98 12.23 -15.55
N LEU A 271 3.85 11.20 -15.48
CA LEU A 271 5.06 11.24 -14.66
C LEU A 271 5.93 12.43 -15.05
N ARG A 272 6.23 12.60 -16.35
CA ARG A 272 7.07 13.72 -16.82
C ARG A 272 6.49 15.07 -16.41
N HIS A 273 5.19 15.27 -16.63
CA HIS A 273 4.50 16.49 -16.20
C HIS A 273 4.61 16.72 -14.68
N ALA A 274 4.40 15.68 -13.86
CA ALA A 274 4.50 15.78 -12.41
C ALA A 274 5.93 16.09 -11.93
N LEU A 275 6.94 15.45 -12.54
CA LEU A 275 8.34 15.71 -12.25
C LEU A 275 8.74 17.14 -12.62
N ASP A 276 8.36 17.61 -13.81
CA ASP A 276 8.66 18.96 -14.28
C ASP A 276 8.00 20.01 -13.38
N THR A 277 6.77 19.78 -12.92
CA THR A 277 6.06 20.66 -11.98
C THR A 277 6.79 20.74 -10.64
N CYS A 278 7.09 19.60 -10.01
CA CYS A 278 7.83 19.55 -8.74
C CYS A 278 9.23 20.18 -8.85
N LEU A 279 9.92 19.98 -9.99
CA LEU A 279 11.24 20.53 -10.22
C LEU A 279 11.17 22.07 -10.37
N ASN A 280 10.18 22.58 -11.10
CA ASN A 280 9.97 24.02 -11.28
C ASN A 280 9.58 24.73 -9.98
N GLU A 281 8.77 24.08 -9.13
CA GLU A 281 8.43 24.58 -7.80
C GLU A 281 9.66 24.61 -6.88
N ALA A 282 10.47 23.54 -6.88
CA ALA A 282 11.69 23.47 -6.07
C ALA A 282 12.78 24.46 -6.52
N LEU A 283 12.80 24.82 -7.81
CA LEU A 283 13.74 25.77 -8.40
C LEU A 283 13.23 27.23 -8.38
N GLY A 284 12.01 27.48 -7.90
CA GLY A 284 11.43 28.82 -7.80
C GLY A 284 11.14 29.51 -9.15
N THR A 285 11.21 28.78 -10.26
CA THR A 285 10.94 29.31 -11.60
C THR A 285 9.47 29.15 -11.92
N THR A 286 8.64 30.09 -11.46
CA THR A 286 7.31 30.27 -12.05
C THR A 286 7.50 30.80 -13.46
N SER A 287 7.11 30.02 -14.48
CA SER A 287 7.01 30.53 -15.84
C SER A 287 5.89 31.56 -15.88
N SER A 288 6.27 32.84 -15.84
CA SER A 288 5.42 33.93 -16.30
C SER A 288 5.03 33.64 -17.74
N GLY A 289 3.76 33.31 -17.96
CA GLY A 289 3.18 33.19 -19.29
C GLY A 289 3.33 34.50 -20.08
N PRO A 290 3.26 34.45 -21.42
CA PRO A 290 3.57 35.60 -22.26
C PRO A 290 2.51 36.68 -22.06
N ASP A 291 2.99 37.88 -21.73
CA ASP A 291 2.22 39.12 -21.76
C ASP A 291 1.71 39.32 -23.19
N ARG A 292 0.39 39.21 -23.39
CA ARG A 292 -0.26 39.72 -24.59
C ARG A 292 -0.49 41.21 -24.35
N GLN A 293 0.38 42.03 -24.92
CA GLN A 293 0.07 43.43 -25.23
C GLN A 293 0.28 43.63 -26.74
N ASP A 294 -0.84 44.01 -27.36
CA ASP A 294 -1.05 44.69 -28.64
C ASP A 294 -0.38 44.17 -29.92
#